data_AF-A0A3D5VHQ3-F1
#
_entry.id   AF-A0A3D5VHQ3-F1
#
_cell.length_a   1.000
_cell.length_b   1.000
_cell.length_c   1.000
_cell.angle_alpha   90.00
_cell.angle_beta   90.00
_cell.angle_gamma   90.00
#
_symmetry.space_group_name_H-M   'P 1'
#
loop_
_entity.id
_entity.type
_entity.pdbx_description
1 polymer ?
#
loop_
_entity_poly.entity_id
_entity_poly.type
_entity_poly.pdbx_seq_one_letter_code
_entity_poly.pdbx_strand_id
1 'polypeptide(L)' 'MRMMIRDILTKNNFEVAGEATNGDEAVSKYIELKPDLVTLDITMPGMDG' A
#
# COMPACT_ATOMS: atom_id res chain seq x y z
N MET A 1 12.51 1.49 -0.41
CA MET A 1 11.72 0.36 0.11
C MET A 1 10.49 0.06 -0.75
N ARG A 2 9.67 1.05 -1.15
CA ARG A 2 8.49 0.86 -2.02
C ARG A 2 8.73 0.00 -3.28
N MET A 3 9.76 0.29 -4.09
CA MET A 3 10.08 -0.52 -5.28
C MET A 3 10.42 -1.98 -4.96
N MET A 4 11.11 -2.24 -3.84
CA MET A 4 11.50 -3.61 -3.46
C MET A 4 10.26 -4.44 -3.08
N ILE A 5 9.31 -3.85 -2.34
CA ILE A 5 8.06 -4.53 -1.96
C ILE A 5 7.22 -4.81 -3.19
N ARG A 6 7.09 -3.82 -4.09
CA ARG A 6 6.37 -3.99 -5.37
C ARG A 6 6.95 -5.15 -6.19
N ASP A 7 8.27 -5.20 -6.33
CA ASP A 7 8.95 -6.24 -7.10
C ASP A 7 8.74 -7.63 -6.48
N ILE A 8 8.83 -7.74 -5.15
CA ILE A 8 8.60 -9.02 -4.45
C ILE A 8 7.16 -9.48 -4.66
N LEU A 9 6.17 -8.61 -4.47
CA LEU A 9 4.75 -8.95 -4.65
C LEU A 9 4.45 -9.37 -6.09
N THR A 10 4.90 -8.59 -7.07
CA THR A 10 4.68 -8.88 -8.50
C THR A 10 5.35 -10.20 -8.91
N LYS A 11 6.56 -10.49 -8.39
CA LYS A 11 7.27 -11.77 -8.64
C LYS A 11 6.57 -12.97 -8.01
N ASN A 12 5.77 -12.77 -6.96
CA ASN A 12 4.99 -13.81 -6.30
C ASN A 12 3.54 -13.86 -6.81
N ASN A 13 3.27 -13.34 -8.02
CA ASN A 13 1.95 -13.33 -8.65
C ASN A 13 0.86 -12.55 -7.89
N PHE A 14 1.25 -11.61 -7.02
CA PHE A 14 0.30 -10.67 -6.43
C PHE A 14 0.09 -9.47 -7.36
N GLU A 15 -1.17 -9.05 -7.49
CA GLU A 15 -1.52 -7.81 -8.16
C GLU A 15 -1.39 -6.63 -7.20
N VAL A 16 -0.70 -5.58 -7.63
CA VAL A 16 -0.61 -4.34 -6.87
C VAL A 16 -1.84 -3.50 -7.21
N ALA A 17 -2.89 -3.63 -6.40
CA ALA A 17 -4.15 -2.91 -6.58
C ALA A 17 -3.97 -1.38 -6.55
N GLY A 18 -3.03 -0.88 -5.74
CA GLY A 18 -2.70 0.54 -5.68
C GLY A 18 -1.56 0.87 -4.72
N GLU A 19 -1.01 2.07 -4.85
CA GLU A 19 0.03 2.62 -3.98
C GLU A 19 -0.45 3.93 -3.38
N ALA A 20 -0.21 4.19 -2.09
CA ALA A 20 -0.55 5.45 -1.43
C ALA A 20 0.70 6.14 -0.90
N THR A 21 0.70 7.47 -0.92
CA THR A 21 1.83 8.30 -0.47
C THR A 21 1.72 8.73 1.00
N ASN A 22 0.51 8.70 1.58
CA ASN A 22 0.18 9.05 2.96
C ASN A 22 -1.02 8.22 3.47
N GLY A 23 -1.36 8.35 4.77
CA GLY A 23 -2.44 7.62 5.42
C GLY A 23 -3.83 7.90 4.85
N ASP A 24 -4.17 9.17 4.60
CA ASP A 24 -5.47 9.55 4.05
C ASP A 24 -5.71 8.97 2.64
N GLU A 25 -4.68 9.00 1.80
CA GLU A 25 -4.72 8.39 0.47
C GLU A 25 -4.84 6.86 0.58
N ALA A 26 -4.17 6.24 1.56
CA ALA A 26 -4.26 4.80 1.79
C ALA A 26 -5.68 4.37 2.19
N VAL A 27 -6.33 5.11 3.08
CA VAL A 27 -7.73 4.86 3.49
C VAL A 27 -8.67 5.02 2.29
N SER A 28 -8.50 6.09 1.52
CA SER A 28 -9.34 6.34 0.33
C SER A 28 -9.21 5.21 -0.70
N LYS A 29 -7.96 4.81 -0.99
CA LYS A 29 -7.65 3.71 -1.92
C LYS A 29 -8.13 2.36 -1.43
N TYR A 30 -8.08 2.10 -0.12
CA TYR A 30 -8.61 0.87 0.46
C TYR A 30 -10.11 0.72 0.20
N ILE A 31 -10.88 1.80 0.40
CA ILE A 31 -12.34 1.80 0.18
C ILE A 31 -12.68 1.59 -1.30
N GLU A 32 -11.92 2.21 -2.20
CA GLU A 32 -12.12 2.12 -3.65
C GLU A 32 -11.72 0.76 -4.22
N LEU A 33 -10.50 0.30 -3.91
CA LEU A 33 -9.87 -0.85 -4.54
C LEU A 33 -10.19 -2.18 -3.84
N LYS A 34 -10.62 -2.13 -2.57
CA LYS A 34 -10.95 -3.30 -1.73
C LYS A 34 -9.91 -4.42 -1.84
N PRO A 35 -8.63 -4.14 -1.56
CA PRO A 35 -7.57 -5.14 -1.66
C PRO A 35 -7.69 -6.23 -0.59
N ASP A 36 -7.18 -7.43 -0.88
CA ASP A 36 -7.11 -8.53 0.09
C ASP A 36 -6.07 -8.30 1.19
N LEU A 37 -5.01 -7.54 0.88
CA LEU A 37 -3.91 -7.23 1.78
C LEU A 37 -3.45 -5.78 1.61
N VAL A 38 -3.21 -5.10 2.73
CA VAL A 38 -2.64 -3.75 2.76
C VAL A 38 -1.33 -3.80 3.54
N THR A 39 -0.32 -3.11 3.03
CA THR A 39 0.94 -2.87 3.75
C THR A 39 1.07 -1.36 4.00
N LEU A 40 1.32 -0.99 5.25
CA LEU A 40 1.45 0.40 5.71
C LEU A 40 2.77 0.53 6.46
N ASP A 41 3.45 1.67 6.29
CA ASP A 41 4.63 2.02 7.08
C ASP A 41 4.14 2.59 8.41
N ILE A 42 4.71 2.11 9.53
CA ILE A 42 4.33 2.54 10.88
C ILE A 42 4.65 4.03 11.05
N THR A 43 5.74 4.48 10.45
CA THR A 43 6.17 5.88 10.47
C THR A 43 5.82 6.57 9.17
N MET A 44 4.60 7.11 9.09
CA MET A 44 4.17 7.97 7.98
C MET A 44 4.07 9.44 8.40
N PRO A 45 4.41 10.40 7.51
CA PRO A 45 4.16 11.81 7.77
C PRO A 45 2.65 12.10 7.87
N GLY A 46 2.21 12.74 8.96
CA GLY A 46 0.85 13.27 9.12
C GLY A 46 -0.12 12.38 9.91
N MET A 47 0.00 11.05 9.82
CA MET A 47 -0.76 10.08 10.61
C MET A 47 0.09 8.83 10.85
N ASP A 48 -0.03 8.23 12.04
CA ASP A 48 0.53 6.91 12.31
C ASP A 48 -0.23 5.85 11.46
N GLY A 49 0.52 4.93 10.85
CA GLY A 49 0.02 3.94 9.88
C GLY A 49 -0.64 2.71 10.46
#